data_AF-A0A0L0ETJ7-F1
#
_entry.id   AF-A0A0L0ETJ7-F1
#
_cell.length_a   1.000
_cell.length_b   1.000
_cell.length_c   1.000
_cell.angle_alpha   90.00
_cell.angle_beta   90.00
_cell.angle_gamma   90.00
#
_symmetry.space_group_name_H-M   'P 1'
#
loop_
_entity.id
_entity.type
_entity.pdbx_description
1 polymer ?
#
loop_
_entity_poly.entity_id
_entity_poly.type
_entity_poly.pdbx_seq_one_letter_code
_entity_poly.pdbx_strand_id
1 'polypeptide(L)'
;MLFCIVSSRLVASIYRAALQGKEDFLWLNAGTILFNTIKYPVCTYIMYKEPSLELYFQIHFAATVLELFIFRLRVANRLSLSFWLPGRFYIAELSENKKYILSVAFTALVSAATLHLDKLLFSNILLPEEYGYYTMCITISSAMITLGFPIGAVLIPRLTKLYASNQQEQFLSLYHKSAMFVSAVLLPVGVLVALFSKQVLLLFTSDPVAAEWGKPSSLYIF
;
A
#
# COMPACT_ATOMS: atom_id res chain seq x y z
N MET A 1 6.37 -2.28 -21.85
CA MET A 1 6.69 -3.10 -20.66
C MET A 1 6.00 -2.60 -19.39
N LEU A 2 6.15 -1.32 -19.01
CA LEU A 2 5.51 -0.73 -17.82
C LEU A 2 3.98 -0.95 -17.77
N PHE A 3 3.28 -0.72 -18.88
CA PHE A 3 1.84 -1.00 -18.99
C PHE A 3 1.48 -2.47 -18.68
N CYS A 4 2.30 -3.43 -19.15
CA CYS A 4 2.09 -4.84 -18.89
C CYS A 4 2.27 -5.16 -17.40
N ILE A 5 3.28 -4.59 -16.76
CA ILE A 5 3.50 -4.71 -15.30
C ILE A 5 2.30 -4.19 -14.53
N VAL A 6 1.82 -2.98 -14.86
CA VAL A 6 0.67 -2.36 -14.19
C VAL A 6 -0.58 -3.22 -14.38
N SER A 7 -0.83 -3.70 -15.60
CA SER A 7 -1.94 -4.59 -15.91
C SER A 7 -1.87 -5.90 -15.13
N SER A 8 -0.72 -6.57 -15.09
CA SER A 8 -0.52 -7.80 -14.31
C SER A 8 -0.72 -7.57 -12.82
N ARG A 9 -0.25 -6.44 -12.27
CA ARG A 9 -0.46 -6.07 -10.86
C ARG A 9 -1.93 -5.81 -10.55
N LEU A 10 -2.66 -5.17 -11.45
CA LEU A 10 -4.10 -4.96 -11.31
C LEU A 10 -4.83 -6.31 -11.23
N VAL A 11 -4.52 -7.26 -12.11
CA VAL A 11 -5.14 -8.59 -12.05
C VAL A 11 -4.71 -9.34 -10.79
N ALA A 12 -3.44 -9.24 -10.37
CA ALA A 12 -2.96 -9.84 -9.13
C ALA A 12 -3.71 -9.29 -7.91
N SER A 13 -4.06 -8.00 -7.91
CA SER A 13 -4.81 -7.37 -6.82
C SER A 13 -6.18 -8.01 -6.58
N ILE A 14 -6.84 -8.49 -7.65
CA ILE A 14 -8.13 -9.19 -7.56
C ILE A 14 -7.95 -10.52 -6.83
N TYR A 15 -6.91 -11.29 -7.15
CA TYR A 15 -6.63 -12.55 -6.45
C TYR A 15 -6.24 -12.31 -4.98
N ARG A 16 -5.48 -11.26 -4.69
CA ARG A 16 -5.17 -10.87 -3.30
C ARG A 16 -6.45 -10.54 -2.53
N ALA A 17 -7.36 -9.75 -3.12
CA ALA A 17 -8.64 -9.42 -2.51
C ALA A 17 -9.50 -10.67 -2.24
N ALA A 18 -9.50 -11.64 -3.15
CA ALA A 18 -10.19 -12.92 -2.94
C ALA A 18 -9.61 -13.72 -1.76
N LEU A 19 -8.28 -13.77 -1.62
CA LEU A 19 -7.61 -14.45 -0.49
C LEU A 19 -7.85 -13.72 0.84
N GLN A 20 -7.83 -12.38 0.84
CA GLN A 20 -8.19 -11.56 2.01
C GLN A 20 -9.62 -11.81 2.45
N GLY A 21 -10.58 -11.89 1.51
CA GLY A 21 -11.96 -12.25 1.80
C GLY A 21 -12.14 -13.64 2.40
N LYS A 22 -11.20 -14.56 2.16
CA LYS A 22 -11.15 -15.90 2.78
C LYS A 22 -10.31 -15.97 4.06
N GLU A 23 -9.90 -14.82 4.59
CA GLU A 23 -9.03 -14.71 5.77
C GLU A 23 -7.70 -15.49 5.63
N ASP A 24 -7.20 -15.75 4.41
CA ASP A 24 -5.94 -16.48 4.14
C ASP A 24 -4.70 -15.58 4.23
N PHE A 25 -4.63 -14.78 5.30
CA PHE A 25 -3.65 -13.70 5.47
C PHE A 25 -2.22 -14.23 5.63
N LEU A 26 -2.03 -15.37 6.32
CA LEU A 26 -0.71 -15.94 6.54
C LEU A 26 -0.03 -16.28 5.21
N TRP A 27 -0.74 -16.98 4.33
CA TRP A 27 -0.19 -17.38 3.03
C TRP A 27 0.03 -16.15 2.14
N LEU A 28 -0.92 -15.22 2.11
CA LEU A 28 -0.83 -13.99 1.32
C LEU A 28 0.37 -13.13 1.74
N ASN A 29 0.55 -12.91 3.04
CA ASN A 29 1.63 -12.08 3.58
C ASN A 29 2.98 -12.79 3.43
N ALA A 30 3.07 -14.08 3.73
CA ALA A 30 4.30 -14.86 3.53
C ALA A 30 4.74 -14.83 2.06
N GLY A 31 3.81 -15.06 1.13
CA GLY A 31 4.07 -14.98 -0.31
C GLY A 31 4.54 -13.57 -0.71
N THR A 32 3.85 -12.52 -0.26
CA THR A 32 4.23 -11.13 -0.56
C THR A 32 5.61 -10.78 -0.03
N ILE A 33 5.94 -11.21 1.19
CA ILE A 33 7.27 -11.00 1.79
C ILE A 33 8.32 -11.73 0.96
N LEU A 34 8.16 -13.02 0.70
CA LEU A 34 9.11 -13.81 -0.09
C LEU A 34 9.34 -13.19 -1.47
N PHE A 35 8.27 -12.85 -2.19
CA PHE A 35 8.39 -12.22 -3.51
C PHE A 35 9.11 -10.89 -3.45
N ASN A 36 8.78 -10.01 -2.51
CA ASN A 36 9.41 -8.70 -2.42
C ASN A 36 10.87 -8.79 -1.95
N THR A 37 11.17 -9.66 -0.98
CA THR A 37 12.52 -9.90 -0.48
C THR A 37 13.45 -10.49 -1.55
N ILE A 38 12.93 -11.25 -2.51
CA ILE A 38 13.73 -11.76 -3.63
C ILE A 38 13.79 -10.71 -4.76
N LYS A 39 12.63 -10.21 -5.21
CA LYS A 39 12.51 -9.36 -6.40
C LYS A 39 13.32 -8.08 -6.28
N TYR A 40 13.17 -7.31 -5.20
CA TYR A 40 13.82 -5.99 -5.12
C TYR A 40 15.35 -6.11 -5.05
N PRO A 41 15.96 -6.93 -4.18
CA PRO A 41 17.42 -7.10 -4.16
C PRO A 41 17.99 -7.66 -5.46
N VAL A 42 17.31 -8.63 -6.10
CA VAL A 42 17.76 -9.18 -7.39
C VAL A 42 17.73 -8.11 -8.48
N CYS A 43 16.64 -7.35 -8.60
CA CYS A 43 16.55 -6.25 -9.55
C CYS A 43 17.62 -5.17 -9.29
N THR A 44 17.87 -4.80 -8.03
CA THR A 44 18.90 -3.82 -7.66
C THR A 44 20.31 -4.33 -7.94
N TYR A 45 20.61 -5.59 -7.60
CA TYR A 45 21.92 -6.20 -7.87
C TYR A 45 22.24 -6.23 -9.36
N ILE A 46 21.24 -6.54 -10.19
CA ILE A 46 21.40 -6.57 -11.63
C ILE A 46 21.61 -5.16 -12.19
N MET A 47 20.86 -4.17 -11.70
CA MET A 47 21.08 -2.75 -12.06
C MET A 47 22.50 -2.27 -11.66
N TYR A 48 23.05 -2.78 -10.56
CA TYR A 48 24.42 -2.48 -10.14
C TYR A 48 25.48 -3.09 -11.07
N LYS A 49 25.24 -4.30 -11.59
CA LYS A 49 26.16 -4.98 -12.53
C LYS A 49 26.07 -4.41 -13.94
N GLU A 50 24.86 -4.20 -14.42
CA GLU A 50 24.55 -3.65 -15.73
C GLU A 50 23.54 -2.51 -15.55
N PRO A 51 23.95 -1.25 -15.71
CA PRO A 51 23.08 -0.07 -15.58
C PRO A 51 22.05 0.05 -16.72
N SER A 52 21.22 -0.97 -16.93
CA SER A 52 20.17 -1.03 -17.94
C SER A 52 18.80 -0.98 -17.28
N LEU A 53 18.06 0.10 -17.54
CA LEU A 53 16.66 0.24 -17.13
C LEU A 53 15.77 -0.82 -17.79
N GLU A 54 16.10 -1.24 -19.01
CA GLU A 54 15.32 -2.25 -19.71
C GLU A 54 15.40 -3.61 -18.99
N LEU A 55 16.60 -4.06 -18.63
CA LEU A 55 16.80 -5.32 -17.93
C LEU A 55 16.11 -5.32 -16.55
N TYR A 56 16.18 -4.19 -15.83
CA TYR A 56 15.46 -4.01 -14.57
C TYR A 56 13.95 -4.26 -14.73
N PHE A 57 13.33 -3.64 -15.74
CA PHE A 57 11.89 -3.77 -15.98
C PHE A 57 11.50 -5.17 -16.50
N GLN A 58 12.36 -5.85 -17.28
CA GLN A 58 12.10 -7.20 -17.78
C GLN A 58 12.01 -8.21 -16.63
N ILE A 59 12.95 -8.14 -15.69
CA ILE A 59 12.97 -9.02 -14.51
C ILE A 59 11.83 -8.67 -13.57
N HIS A 60 11.54 -7.39 -13.38
CA HIS A 60 10.39 -6.96 -12.58
C HIS A 60 9.08 -7.49 -13.19
N PHE A 61 8.94 -7.42 -14.51
CA PHE A 61 7.78 -7.97 -15.21
C PHE A 61 7.66 -9.49 -15.00
N ALA A 62 8.74 -10.25 -15.24
CA ALA A 62 8.77 -11.69 -15.01
C ALA A 62 8.38 -12.06 -13.58
N ALA A 63 8.91 -11.35 -12.58
CA ALA A 63 8.55 -11.54 -11.18
C ALA A 63 7.08 -11.25 -10.89
N THR A 64 6.50 -10.18 -11.47
CA THR A 64 5.07 -9.86 -11.30
C THR A 64 4.14 -10.87 -11.98
N VAL A 65 4.54 -11.44 -13.11
CA VAL A 65 3.79 -12.51 -13.79
C VAL A 65 3.85 -13.80 -12.97
N LEU A 66 5.01 -14.13 -12.41
CA LEU A 66 5.15 -15.28 -11.52
C LEU A 66 4.30 -15.13 -10.25
N GLU A 67 4.30 -13.95 -9.63
CA GLU A 67 3.46 -13.63 -8.47
C GLU A 67 1.97 -13.80 -8.80
N LEU A 68 1.53 -13.25 -9.93
CA LEU A 68 0.17 -13.39 -10.44
C LEU A 68 -0.24 -14.87 -10.57
N PHE A 69 0.65 -15.69 -11.14
CA PHE A 69 0.41 -17.12 -11.34
C PHE A 69 0.27 -17.87 -10.02
N ILE A 70 1.16 -17.61 -9.06
CA ILE A 70 1.13 -18.23 -7.72
C ILE A 70 -0.15 -17.85 -6.96
N PHE A 71 -0.58 -16.59 -7.02
CA PHE A 71 -1.83 -16.17 -6.40
C PHE A 71 -3.06 -16.78 -7.06
N ARG A 72 -3.08 -16.90 -8.39
CA ARG A 72 -4.13 -17.62 -9.11
C ARG A 72 -4.24 -19.08 -8.64
N LEU A 73 -3.11 -19.78 -8.53
CA LEU A 73 -3.07 -21.18 -8.06
C LEU A 73 -3.66 -21.32 -6.66
N ARG A 74 -3.30 -20.42 -5.74
CA ARG A 74 -3.83 -20.46 -4.38
C ARG A 74 -5.32 -20.19 -4.34
N VAL A 75 -5.81 -19.21 -5.11
CA VAL A 75 -7.24 -18.92 -5.21
C VAL A 75 -8.00 -20.13 -5.77
N ALA A 76 -7.47 -20.78 -6.81
CA ALA A 76 -8.08 -21.98 -7.38
C ALA A 76 -8.22 -23.09 -6.33
N ASN A 77 -7.16 -23.35 -5.55
CA ASN A 77 -7.19 -24.32 -4.46
C ASN A 77 -8.16 -23.94 -3.32
N ARG A 78 -8.23 -22.66 -2.94
CA ARG A 78 -9.07 -22.19 -1.82
C ARG A 78 -10.56 -22.07 -2.18
N LEU A 79 -10.88 -21.92 -3.46
CA LEU A 79 -12.25 -21.83 -3.97
C LEU A 79 -12.70 -23.14 -4.64
N SER A 80 -11.87 -24.19 -4.63
CA SER A 80 -12.12 -25.45 -5.33
C SER A 80 -12.44 -25.25 -6.82
N LEU A 81 -11.83 -24.24 -7.44
CA LEU A 81 -12.00 -23.94 -8.86
C LEU A 81 -10.97 -24.71 -9.67
N SER A 82 -11.36 -25.16 -10.86
CA SER A 82 -10.40 -25.71 -11.81
C SER A 82 -9.46 -24.60 -12.29
N PHE A 83 -8.15 -24.86 -12.21
CA PHE A 83 -7.11 -23.92 -12.64
C PHE A 83 -7.25 -23.51 -14.12
N TRP A 84 -7.66 -24.48 -14.96
CA TRP A 84 -7.70 -24.38 -16.42
C TRP A 84 -9.00 -23.80 -16.96
N LEU A 85 -10.07 -23.72 -16.15
CA LEU A 85 -11.28 -23.05 -16.61
C LEU A 85 -11.09 -21.53 -16.52
N PRO A 86 -11.25 -20.78 -17.62
CA PRO A 86 -11.36 -19.34 -17.54
C PRO A 86 -12.58 -19.02 -16.67
N GLY A 87 -12.37 -18.32 -15.56
CA GLY A 87 -13.47 -17.79 -14.77
C GLY A 87 -14.36 -16.96 -15.70
N ARG A 88 -15.64 -17.31 -15.80
CA ARG A 88 -16.58 -16.54 -16.61
C ARG A 88 -16.80 -15.22 -15.89
N PHE A 89 -16.38 -14.12 -16.51
CA PHE A 89 -16.63 -12.79 -15.97
C PHE A 89 -18.05 -12.37 -16.33
N TYR A 90 -18.97 -12.46 -15.38
CA TYR A 90 -20.35 -12.06 -15.56
C TYR A 90 -20.50 -10.57 -15.21
N ILE A 91 -20.44 -9.71 -16.23
CA ILE A 91 -20.67 -8.26 -16.09
C ILE A 91 -22.02 -7.97 -15.41
N ALA A 92 -23.01 -8.85 -15.58
CA ALA A 92 -24.32 -8.75 -14.95
C ALA A 92 -24.24 -8.68 -13.41
N GLU A 93 -23.32 -9.39 -12.78
CA GLU A 93 -23.13 -9.41 -11.32
C GLU A 93 -22.55 -8.08 -10.80
N LEU A 94 -21.79 -7.36 -11.62
CA LEU A 94 -21.35 -5.99 -11.30
C LEU A 94 -22.51 -4.99 -11.32
N SER A 95 -23.58 -5.26 -12.09
CA SER A 95 -24.67 -4.31 -12.28
C SER A 95 -25.53 -4.12 -11.02
N GLU A 96 -25.68 -5.17 -10.22
CA GLU A 96 -26.43 -5.14 -8.94
C GLU A 96 -25.76 -4.23 -7.91
N ASN A 97 -24.41 -4.16 -7.92
CA ASN A 97 -23.62 -3.40 -6.97
C ASN A 97 -22.93 -2.16 -7.58
N LYS A 98 -23.37 -1.71 -8.76
CA LYS A 98 -22.68 -0.64 -9.52
C LYS A 98 -22.49 0.65 -8.73
N LYS A 99 -23.47 1.06 -7.91
CA LYS A 99 -23.39 2.28 -7.10
C LYS A 99 -22.29 2.17 -6.03
N TYR A 100 -22.20 1.00 -5.38
CA TYR A 100 -21.17 0.73 -4.39
C TYR A 100 -19.79 0.69 -5.04
N ILE A 101 -19.63 -0.07 -6.13
CA ILE A 101 -18.36 -0.18 -6.86
C ILE A 101 -17.89 1.21 -7.33
N LEU A 102 -18.79 2.00 -7.91
CA LEU A 102 -18.47 3.35 -8.37
C LEU A 102 -18.09 4.28 -7.22
N SER A 103 -18.79 4.21 -6.09
CA SER A 103 -18.45 5.00 -4.89
C SER A 103 -17.08 4.64 -4.35
N VAL A 104 -16.73 3.35 -4.27
CA VAL A 104 -15.41 2.88 -3.82
C VAL A 104 -14.32 3.31 -4.81
N ALA A 105 -14.55 3.13 -6.12
CA ALA A 105 -13.60 3.55 -7.16
C ALA A 105 -13.37 5.06 -7.16
N PHE A 106 -14.43 5.85 -7.02
CA PHE A 106 -14.34 7.30 -6.92
C PHE A 106 -13.60 7.74 -5.65
N THR A 107 -13.92 7.13 -4.50
CA THR A 107 -13.22 7.41 -3.24
C THR A 107 -11.73 7.09 -3.35
N ALA A 108 -11.36 5.96 -3.97
CA ALA A 108 -9.97 5.59 -4.19
C ALA A 108 -9.25 6.57 -5.13
N LEU A 109 -9.92 7.03 -6.20
CA LEU A 109 -9.37 8.02 -7.13
C LEU A 109 -9.15 9.37 -6.45
N VAL A 110 -10.14 9.88 -5.71
CA VAL A 110 -10.03 11.14 -4.96
C VAL A 110 -8.91 11.03 -3.92
N SER A 111 -8.86 9.92 -3.18
CA SER A 111 -7.80 9.71 -2.17
C SER A 111 -6.41 9.67 -2.80
N ALA A 112 -6.24 8.96 -3.93
CA ALA A 112 -4.98 8.90 -4.65
C ALA A 112 -4.57 10.26 -5.21
N ALA A 113 -5.54 11.03 -5.75
CA ALA A 113 -5.30 12.39 -6.19
C ALA A 113 -4.85 13.25 -5.01
N THR A 114 -5.57 13.26 -3.89
CA THR A 114 -5.21 14.04 -2.69
C THR A 114 -3.81 13.71 -2.17
N LEU A 115 -3.42 12.43 -2.16
CA LEU A 115 -2.10 11.99 -1.68
C LEU A 115 -0.92 12.29 -2.62
N HIS A 116 -1.19 12.67 -3.88
CA HIS A 116 -0.13 12.87 -4.89
C HIS A 116 -0.18 14.22 -5.58
N LEU A 117 -1.29 14.95 -5.46
CA LEU A 117 -1.50 16.25 -6.09
C LEU A 117 -0.52 17.29 -5.54
N ASP A 118 -0.22 17.22 -4.25
CA ASP A 118 0.76 18.05 -3.57
C ASP A 118 2.15 17.96 -4.24
N LYS A 119 2.64 16.73 -4.50
CA LYS A 119 3.92 16.50 -5.19
C LYS A 119 3.93 17.09 -6.60
N LEU A 120 2.83 16.94 -7.34
CA LEU A 120 2.71 17.46 -8.72
C LEU A 120 2.65 18.98 -8.77
N LEU A 121 2.01 19.62 -7.79
CA LEU A 121 1.98 21.07 -7.70
C LEU A 121 3.36 21.61 -7.32
N PHE A 122 3.96 21.08 -6.24
CA PHE A 122 5.22 21.60 -5.73
C PHE A 122 6.42 21.28 -6.64
N SER A 123 6.35 20.26 -7.51
CA SER A 123 7.43 19.98 -8.47
C SER A 123 7.65 21.10 -9.49
N ASN A 124 6.66 21.98 -9.69
CA ASN A 124 6.75 23.11 -10.61
C ASN A 124 6.92 24.47 -9.91
N ILE A 125 6.66 24.53 -8.60
CA ILE A 125 6.67 25.78 -7.80
C ILE A 125 8.00 25.95 -7.07
N LEU A 126 8.53 24.85 -6.51
CA LEU A 126 9.75 24.88 -5.71
C LEU A 126 10.98 24.74 -6.59
N LEU A 127 12.11 25.30 -6.10
CA LEU A 127 13.41 25.01 -6.68
C LEU A 127 13.70 23.50 -6.57
N PRO A 128 14.49 22.91 -7.48
CA PRO A 128 14.78 21.48 -7.46
C PRO A 128 15.32 20.96 -6.12
N GLU A 129 16.13 21.76 -5.43
CA GLU A 129 16.70 21.45 -4.11
C GLU A 129 15.61 21.40 -3.02
N GLU A 130 14.73 22.42 -2.98
CA GLU A 130 13.62 22.51 -2.04
C GLU A 130 12.58 21.40 -2.29
N TYR A 131 12.34 21.05 -3.56
CA TYR A 131 11.50 19.91 -3.92
C TYR A 131 12.12 18.58 -3.47
N GLY A 132 13.45 18.47 -3.50
CA GLY A 132 14.19 17.35 -2.90
C GLY A 132 13.90 17.20 -1.41
N TYR A 133 13.98 18.29 -0.65
CA TYR A 133 13.67 18.28 0.79
C TYR A 133 12.20 17.97 1.07
N TYR A 134 11.29 18.55 0.28
CA TYR A 134 9.86 18.27 0.36
C TYR A 134 9.55 16.78 0.16
N THR A 135 10.09 16.17 -0.90
CA THR A 135 9.85 14.76 -1.22
C THR A 135 10.46 13.81 -0.19
N MET A 136 11.58 14.17 0.44
CA MET A 136 12.13 13.44 1.59
C MET A 136 11.18 13.47 2.79
N CYS A 137 10.66 14.65 3.15
CA CYS A 137 9.70 14.79 4.25
C CYS A 137 8.42 13.97 4.02
N ILE A 138 7.90 13.97 2.79
CA ILE A 138 6.75 13.11 2.44
C ILE A 138 7.11 11.64 2.54
N THR A 139 8.32 11.24 2.14
CA THR A 139 8.72 9.84 2.19
C THR A 139 8.67 9.33 3.63
N ILE A 140 9.22 10.09 4.58
CA ILE A 140 9.16 9.77 6.02
C ILE A 140 7.70 9.77 6.51
N SER A 141 6.91 10.78 6.14
CA SER A 141 5.50 10.87 6.53
C SER A 141 4.66 9.70 6.00
N SER A 142 4.94 9.23 4.79
CA SER A 142 4.20 8.13 4.16
C SER A 142 4.49 6.76 4.79
N ALA A 143 5.62 6.61 5.49
CA ALA A 143 5.90 5.44 6.31
C ALA A 143 4.83 5.24 7.40
N MET A 144 4.30 6.33 7.97
CA MET A 144 3.23 6.27 8.97
C MET A 144 1.93 5.69 8.39
N ILE A 145 1.54 6.14 7.20
CA ILE A 145 0.36 5.62 6.49
C ILE A 145 0.55 4.13 6.20
N THR A 146 1.77 3.74 5.81
CA THR A 146 2.12 2.35 5.51
C THR A 146 1.97 1.43 6.72
N LEU A 147 2.25 1.91 7.94
CA LEU A 147 2.06 1.14 9.18
C LEU A 147 0.58 0.87 9.50
N GLY A 148 -0.34 1.76 9.11
CA GLY A 148 -1.78 1.59 9.37
C GLY A 148 -2.46 0.60 8.40
N PHE A 149 -1.94 0.45 7.19
CA PHE A 149 -2.59 -0.33 6.13
C PHE A 149 -2.82 -1.82 6.44
N PRO A 150 -1.87 -2.56 7.05
CA PRO A 150 -2.05 -3.98 7.38
C PRO A 150 -3.22 -4.24 8.33
N ILE A 151 -3.47 -3.29 9.23
CA ILE A 151 -4.55 -3.39 10.22
C ILE A 151 -5.90 -3.34 9.49
N GLY A 152 -6.09 -2.37 8.60
CA GLY A 152 -7.30 -2.27 7.77
C GLY A 152 -7.52 -3.51 6.89
N ALA A 153 -6.46 -4.04 6.28
CA ALA A 153 -6.54 -5.21 5.39
C ALA A 153 -7.07 -6.47 6.09
N VAL A 154 -6.81 -6.63 7.39
CA VAL A 154 -7.32 -7.75 8.19
C VAL A 154 -8.71 -7.46 8.77
N LEU A 155 -8.95 -6.22 9.21
CA LEU A 155 -10.19 -5.84 9.88
C LEU A 155 -11.38 -5.79 8.95
N ILE A 156 -11.22 -5.25 7.74
CA ILE A 156 -12.34 -5.03 6.81
C ILE A 156 -13.09 -6.34 6.52
N PRO A 157 -12.44 -7.44 6.07
CA PRO A 157 -13.14 -8.71 5.82
C PRO A 157 -13.85 -9.25 7.07
N ARG A 158 -13.23 -9.10 8.25
CA ARG A 158 -13.79 -9.58 9.52
C ARG A 158 -15.03 -8.80 9.93
N LEU A 159 -14.98 -7.48 9.83
CA LEU A 159 -16.11 -6.59 10.10
C LEU A 159 -17.26 -6.85 9.13
N THR A 160 -16.98 -7.05 7.83
CA THR A 160 -17.98 -7.43 6.83
C THR A 160 -18.67 -8.74 7.20
N LYS A 161 -17.91 -9.76 7.65
CA LYS A 161 -18.46 -11.05 8.08
C LYS A 161 -19.37 -10.91 9.31
N LEU A 162 -18.97 -10.13 10.31
CA LEU A 162 -19.76 -9.88 11.52
C LEU A 162 -21.06 -9.13 11.21
N TYR A 163 -20.98 -8.12 10.33
CA TYR A 163 -22.14 -7.37 9.85
C TYR A 163 -23.13 -8.29 9.10
N ALA A 164 -22.63 -9.11 8.17
CA ALA A 164 -23.46 -10.07 7.43
C ALA A 164 -24.08 -11.15 8.33
N SER A 165 -23.45 -11.45 9.48
CA SER A 165 -23.96 -12.42 10.46
C SER A 165 -24.88 -11.80 11.51
N ASN A 166 -25.27 -10.52 11.38
CA ASN A 166 -26.07 -9.74 12.35
C ASN A 166 -25.47 -9.72 13.78
N GLN A 167 -24.14 -9.84 13.92
CA GLN A 167 -23.46 -9.84 15.21
C GLN A 167 -23.00 -8.42 15.59
N GLN A 168 -23.96 -7.53 15.84
CA GLN A 168 -23.70 -6.09 16.02
C GLN A 168 -22.80 -5.76 17.23
N GLU A 169 -22.99 -6.43 18.37
CA GLU A 169 -22.14 -6.20 19.55
C GLU A 169 -20.68 -6.57 19.28
N GLN A 170 -20.45 -7.71 18.62
CA GLN A 170 -19.10 -8.15 18.27
C GLN A 170 -18.46 -7.23 17.24
N PHE A 171 -19.25 -6.73 16.28
CA PHE A 171 -18.81 -5.73 15.31
C PHE A 171 -18.32 -4.46 16.01
N LEU A 172 -19.14 -3.88 16.90
CA LEU A 172 -18.79 -2.65 17.62
C LEU A 172 -17.57 -2.86 18.53
N SER A 173 -17.54 -3.95 19.29
CA SER A 173 -16.38 -4.28 20.14
C SER A 173 -15.10 -4.41 19.32
N LEU A 174 -15.13 -5.12 18.18
CA LEU A 174 -13.96 -5.28 17.32
C LEU A 174 -13.52 -3.94 16.72
N TYR A 175 -14.47 -3.15 16.22
CA TYR A 175 -14.20 -1.83 15.66
C TYR A 175 -13.52 -0.90 16.70
N HIS A 176 -14.10 -0.76 17.89
CA HIS A 176 -13.57 0.10 18.94
C HIS A 176 -12.20 -0.35 19.44
N LYS A 177 -12.02 -1.65 19.73
CA LYS A 177 -10.72 -2.19 20.17
C LYS A 177 -9.63 -1.95 19.13
N SER A 178 -9.98 -2.13 17.86
CA SER A 178 -9.04 -1.94 16.76
C SER A 178 -8.70 -0.47 16.54
N ALA A 179 -9.69 0.43 16.58
CA ALA A 179 -9.47 1.86 16.48
C ALA A 179 -8.61 2.37 17.64
N MET A 180 -8.90 1.96 18.88
CA MET A 180 -8.11 2.29 20.05
C MET A 180 -6.66 1.80 19.91
N PHE A 181 -6.46 0.58 19.43
CA PHE A 181 -5.12 0.04 19.20
C PHE A 181 -4.36 0.84 18.14
N VAL A 182 -4.98 1.13 16.99
CA VAL A 182 -4.38 1.94 15.92
C VAL A 182 -4.00 3.33 16.45
N SER A 183 -4.90 4.00 17.17
CA SER A 183 -4.63 5.30 17.76
C SER A 183 -3.52 5.25 18.81
N ALA A 184 -3.52 4.24 19.69
CA ALA A 184 -2.51 4.07 20.72
C ALA A 184 -1.11 3.81 20.16
N VAL A 185 -1.00 3.25 18.96
CA VAL A 185 0.30 2.99 18.30
C VAL A 185 0.71 4.14 17.39
N LEU A 186 -0.18 4.60 16.50
CA LEU A 186 0.17 5.59 15.48
C LEU A 186 0.26 7.02 16.04
N LEU A 187 -0.54 7.39 17.05
CA LEU A 187 -0.46 8.75 17.62
C LEU A 187 0.88 9.02 18.30
N PRO A 188 1.39 8.16 19.20
CA PRO A 188 2.70 8.41 19.81
C PRO A 188 3.83 8.47 18.78
N VAL A 189 3.81 7.59 17.77
CA VAL A 189 4.80 7.62 16.68
C VAL A 189 4.72 8.95 15.92
N GLY A 190 3.51 9.43 15.61
CA GLY A 190 3.32 10.70 14.90
C GLY A 190 3.77 11.90 15.72
N VAL A 191 3.46 11.90 17.02
CA VAL A 191 3.92 12.94 17.94
C VAL A 191 5.45 12.94 18.04
N LEU A 192 6.09 11.78 18.14
CA LEU A 192 7.55 11.69 18.16
C LEU A 192 8.17 12.19 16.86
N VAL A 193 7.65 11.79 15.70
CA VAL A 193 8.14 12.28 14.40
C VAL A 193 7.93 13.78 14.25
N ALA A 194 6.82 14.33 14.75
CA ALA A 194 6.55 15.77 14.69
C ALA A 194 7.44 16.58 15.63
N LEU A 195 7.64 16.14 16.87
CA LEU A 195 8.47 16.84 17.86
C LEU A 195 9.97 16.72 17.56
N PHE A 196 10.40 15.57 17.04
CA PHE A 196 11.81 15.28 16.73
C PHE A 196 12.08 15.29 15.22
N SER A 197 11.31 16.06 14.44
CA SER A 197 11.41 16.06 12.97
C SER A 197 12.82 16.38 12.47
N LYS A 198 13.51 17.33 13.10
CA LYS A 198 14.90 17.69 12.80
C LYS A 198 15.85 16.50 13.00
N GLN A 199 15.75 15.79 14.13
CA GLN A 199 16.61 14.65 14.42
C GLN A 199 16.29 13.47 13.50
N VAL A 200 15.01 13.21 13.22
CA VAL A 200 14.56 12.16 12.31
C VAL A 200 15.06 12.43 10.89
N LEU A 201 14.95 13.67 10.41
CA LEU A 201 15.46 14.07 9.10
C LEU A 201 16.97 13.96 9.03
N LEU A 202 17.70 14.50 10.02
CA LEU A 202 19.16 14.41 10.07
C LEU A 202 19.64 12.96 10.05
N LEU A 203 18.98 12.06 10.79
CA LEU A 203 19.32 10.64 10.82
C LEU A 203 19.06 9.96 9.45
N PHE A 204 18.00 10.37 8.75
CA PHE A 204 17.58 9.74 7.51
C PHE A 204 18.34 10.27 6.28
N THR A 205 18.66 11.56 6.25
CA THR A 205 19.29 12.22 5.09
C THR A 205 20.80 12.42 5.26
N SER A 206 21.30 12.45 6.50
CA SER A 206 22.65 12.92 6.83
C SER A 206 22.94 14.36 6.32
N ASP A 207 21.90 15.14 6.01
CA ASP A 207 21.99 16.51 5.50
C ASP A 207 21.42 17.49 6.54
N PRO A 208 22.26 18.35 7.15
CA PRO A 208 21.83 19.38 8.10
C PRO A 208 20.86 20.41 7.51
N VAL A 209 20.96 20.72 6.21
CA VAL A 209 20.10 21.70 5.53
C VAL A 209 18.68 21.16 5.41
N ALA A 210 18.54 19.90 4.98
CA ALA A 210 17.26 19.20 4.96
C ALA A 210 16.62 19.13 6.35
N ALA A 211 17.43 18.91 7.39
CA ALA A 211 16.97 18.80 8.76
C ALA A 211 16.47 20.14 9.34
N GLU A 212 17.12 21.26 9.02
CA GLU A 212 16.63 22.60 9.38
C GLU A 212 15.36 22.96 8.62
N TRP A 213 15.24 22.58 7.35
CA TRP A 213 14.05 22.85 6.54
C TRP A 213 12.78 22.23 7.13
N GLY A 214 12.87 20.99 7.65
CA GLY A 214 11.74 20.30 8.28
C GLY A 214 11.59 20.55 9.78
N LYS A 215 12.32 21.51 10.37
CA LYS A 215 12.21 21.85 11.79
C LYS A 215 10.80 22.40 12.10
N PRO A 216 10.19 22.07 13.25
CA PRO A 216 8.88 22.60 13.61
C PRO A 216 8.99 24.11 13.82
N SER A 217 8.25 24.90 13.05
CA SER A 217 8.24 26.35 13.14
C SER A 217 7.58 26.89 14.42
N SER A 218 6.92 26.04 15.22
CA SER A 218 6.11 26.43 16.38
C SER A 218 6.76 26.22 17.77
N LEU A 219 8.01 25.75 17.85
CA LEU A 219 8.70 25.54 19.14
C LEU A 219 9.52 26.74 19.64
N TYR A 220 9.17 27.96 19.20
CA TYR A 220 9.67 29.23 19.78
C TYR A 220 8.70 29.86 20.80
N ILE A 221 7.76 29.09 21.37
CA ILE A 221 6.77 29.59 22.36
C ILE A 221 6.94 28.94 23.76
N PHE A 222 8.10 28.36 24.07
CA PHE A 222 8.50 28.14 25.46
C PHE A 222 9.94 28.55 25.69
#